data_AF-A0A0D2MHZ1-F1
#
_entry.id   AF-A0A0D2MHZ1-F1
#
_cell.length_a   1.000
_cell.length_b   1.000
_cell.length_c   1.000
_cell.angle_alpha   90.00
_cell.angle_beta   90.00
_cell.angle_gamma   90.00
#
_symmetry.space_group_name_H-M   'P 1'
#
loop_
_entity.id
_entity.type
_entity.pdbx_description
1 polymer ?
#
loop_
_entity_poly.entity_id
_entity_poly.type
_entity_poly.pdbx_seq_one_letter_code
_entity_poly.pdbx_strand_id
1 'polypeptide(L)'
;MRYGEDVSVLEMDGQFDKLEELIYVESHLSNTSAKFYGEITQQMLKNSSFPGSNNGTGLLQTIIGLKVREVYERITSESVVPASAN
;
A
#
# COMPACT_ATOMS: atom_id res chain seq x y z
N MET A 1 -5.46 21.91 -3.78
CA MET A 1 -5.30 22.50 -2.45
C MET A 1 -6.28 21.90 -1.46
N ARG A 2 -5.80 21.38 -0.33
CA ARG A 2 -6.61 20.99 0.83
C ARG A 2 -6.13 21.82 2.01
N TYR A 3 -7.03 22.57 2.65
CA TYR A 3 -6.68 23.55 3.70
C TYR A 3 -5.60 24.58 3.28
N GLY A 4 -5.57 24.98 2.00
CA GLY A 4 -4.59 25.94 1.48
C GLY A 4 -3.24 25.33 1.07
N GLU A 5 -3.02 24.05 1.35
CA GLU A 5 -1.79 23.33 1.00
C GLU A 5 -1.96 22.52 -0.28
N ASP A 6 -0.90 22.43 -1.08
CA ASP A 6 -0.89 21.57 -2.27
C ASP A 6 -0.80 20.10 -1.89
N VAL A 7 -1.73 19.33 -2.45
CA VAL A 7 -1.87 17.90 -2.17
C VAL A 7 -2.15 17.14 -3.45
N SER A 8 -1.65 15.92 -3.54
CA SER A 8 -2.06 14.94 -4.53
C SER A 8 -3.10 14.01 -3.92
N VAL A 9 -4.19 13.78 -4.63
CA VAL A 9 -5.28 12.90 -4.17
C VAL A 9 -5.28 11.65 -5.03
N LEU A 10 -5.27 10.49 -4.38
CA LEU A 10 -5.51 9.19 -4.99
C LEU A 10 -6.81 8.64 -4.43
N GLU A 11 -7.74 8.29 -5.31
CA GLU A 11 -9.04 7.75 -4.94
C GLU A 11 -9.22 6.36 -5.56
N MET A 12 -9.92 5.49 -4.85
CA MET A 12 -10.34 4.19 -5.34
C MET A 12 -11.81 4.02 -4.99
N ASP A 13 -12.62 3.73 -6.00
CA ASP A 13 -14.02 3.34 -5.87
C ASP A 13 -14.18 1.86 -6.25
N GLY A 14 -15.18 1.20 -5.65
CA GLY A 14 -15.42 -0.23 -5.82
C GLY A 14 -14.60 -1.14 -4.89
N GLN A 15 -14.63 -2.44 -5.21
CA GLN A 15 -13.98 -3.52 -4.47
C GLN A 15 -13.25 -4.45 -5.45
N PHE A 16 -12.28 -5.20 -4.93
CA PHE A 16 -11.58 -6.26 -5.65
C PHE A 16 -12.36 -7.56 -5.47
N ASP A 17 -12.77 -8.16 -6.59
CA ASP A 17 -13.40 -9.49 -6.60
C ASP A 17 -12.34 -10.59 -6.74
N LYS A 18 -11.21 -10.27 -7.40
CA LYS A 18 -10.15 -11.22 -7.72
C LYS A 18 -8.76 -10.68 -7.39
N LEU A 19 -7.84 -11.59 -7.10
CA LEU A 19 -6.45 -11.23 -6.79
C LEU A 19 -5.75 -10.55 -7.97
N GLU A 20 -6.07 -10.97 -9.19
CA GLU A 20 -5.50 -10.42 -10.42
C GLU A 20 -5.83 -8.94 -10.59
N GLU A 21 -6.99 -8.48 -10.10
CA GLU A 21 -7.38 -7.06 -10.14
C GLU A 21 -6.50 -6.22 -9.22
N LEU A 22 -6.20 -6.74 -8.02
CA LEU A 22 -5.31 -6.09 -7.08
C LEU A 22 -3.88 -6.01 -7.62
N ILE A 23 -3.37 -7.10 -8.21
CA ILE A 23 -2.05 -7.12 -8.85
C ILE A 23 -2.00 -6.14 -10.03
N TYR A 24 -3.06 -6.07 -10.84
CA TYR A 24 -3.16 -5.13 -11.95
C TYR A 24 -3.09 -3.69 -11.47
N VAL A 25 -3.85 -3.32 -10.43
CA VAL A 25 -3.79 -1.99 -9.83
C VAL A 25 -2.41 -1.70 -9.25
N GLU A 26 -1.82 -2.64 -8.52
CA GLU A 26 -0.46 -2.49 -7.97
C GLU A 26 0.57 -2.18 -9.07
N SER A 27 0.50 -2.89 -10.21
CA SER A 27 1.43 -2.68 -11.32
C SER A 27 1.34 -1.31 -11.99
N HIS A 28 0.20 -0.61 -11.86
CA HIS A 28 -0.01 0.72 -12.44
C HIS A 28 0.22 1.85 -11.43
N LEU A 29 0.34 1.53 -10.14
CA LEU A 29 0.65 2.51 -9.10
C LEU A 29 2.16 2.78 -9.05
N SER A 30 2.52 4.05 -9.11
CA SER A 30 3.90 4.52 -8.99
C SER A 30 4.16 5.09 -7.59
N ASN A 31 5.43 5.11 -7.18
CA ASN A 31 5.86 5.66 -5.88
C ASN A 31 5.15 5.04 -4.67
N THR A 32 4.91 3.74 -4.66
CA THR A 32 4.22 3.05 -3.55
C THR A 32 5.12 2.67 -2.38
N SER A 33 6.45 2.79 -2.54
CA SER A 33 7.47 2.39 -1.55
C SER A 33 7.51 0.89 -1.24
N ALA A 34 6.93 0.08 -2.13
CA ALA A 34 7.13 -1.37 -2.12
C ALA A 34 8.60 -1.71 -2.42
N LYS A 35 9.17 -2.68 -1.69
CA LYS A 35 10.54 -3.18 -1.88
C LYS A 35 10.63 -4.20 -3.01
N PHE A 36 9.53 -4.86 -3.34
CA PHE A 36 9.43 -5.83 -4.42
C PHE A 36 8.02 -5.82 -5.00
N TYR A 37 7.91 -6.30 -6.24
CA TYR A 37 6.62 -6.44 -6.93
C TYR A 37 5.72 -7.45 -6.22
N GLY A 38 4.48 -7.08 -5.93
CA GLY A 38 3.52 -7.93 -5.23
C GLY A 38 3.54 -7.75 -3.71
N GLU A 39 4.37 -6.86 -3.15
CA GLU A 39 4.41 -6.62 -1.71
C GLU A 39 3.06 -6.12 -1.18
N ILE A 40 2.40 -5.21 -1.89
CA ILE A 40 1.08 -4.69 -1.48
C ILE A 40 0.06 -5.81 -1.50
N THR A 41 0.00 -6.55 -2.61
CA THR A 41 -0.88 -7.72 -2.76
C THR A 41 -0.66 -8.73 -1.63
N GLN A 42 0.60 -9.03 -1.28
CA GLN A 42 0.92 -9.97 -0.22
C GLN A 42 0.45 -9.48 1.17
N GLN A 43 0.63 -8.19 1.48
CA GLN A 43 0.15 -7.60 2.74
C GLN A 43 -1.37 -7.59 2.83
N MET A 44 -2.06 -7.29 1.71
CA MET A 44 -3.52 -7.35 1.62
C MET A 44 -4.06 -8.76 1.85
N LEU A 45 -3.44 -9.77 1.23
CA LEU A 45 -3.81 -11.19 1.43
C LEU A 45 -3.61 -11.65 2.88
N LYS A 46 -2.50 -11.25 3.51
CA LYS A 46 -2.19 -11.58 4.91
C LYS A 46 -3.26 -11.04 5.87
N ASN A 47 -3.88 -9.93 5.53
CA ASN A 47 -4.93 -9.28 6.31
C ASN A 47 -6.32 -9.43 5.67
N SER A 48 -6.53 -10.48 4.87
CA SER A 48 -7.79 -10.71 4.12
C SER A 48 -9.03 -10.79 5.01
N SER A 49 -8.90 -11.16 6.27
CA SER A 49 -10.02 -11.21 7.23
C SER A 49 -10.41 -9.85 7.81
N PHE A 50 -9.65 -8.78 7.56
CA PHE A 50 -9.91 -7.46 8.13
C PHE A 50 -10.96 -6.70 7.32
N PRO A 51 -11.78 -5.84 7.96
CA PRO A 51 -12.75 -5.02 7.24
C PRO A 51 -12.04 -4.10 6.25
N GLY A 52 -12.48 -4.10 4.99
CA GLY A 52 -11.89 -3.29 3.92
C GLY A 52 -10.66 -3.89 3.25
N SER A 53 -10.29 -5.14 3.57
CA SER A 53 -9.18 -5.89 2.95
C SER A 53 -9.36 -6.16 1.46
N ASN A 54 -10.56 -5.94 0.92
CA ASN A 54 -10.89 -6.13 -0.48
C ASN A 54 -11.23 -4.81 -1.20
N ASN A 55 -10.90 -3.64 -0.63
CA ASN A 55 -11.21 -2.37 -1.28
C ASN A 55 -10.14 -1.29 -1.03
N GLY A 56 -10.43 -0.06 -1.46
CA GLY A 56 -9.52 1.08 -1.33
C GLY A 56 -9.05 1.37 0.09
N THR A 57 -9.81 0.98 1.11
CA THR A 57 -9.44 1.16 2.51
C THR A 57 -8.19 0.35 2.86
N GLY A 58 -8.22 -0.97 2.64
CA GLY A 58 -7.08 -1.84 2.91
C GLY A 58 -5.90 -1.49 2.02
N LEU A 59 -6.15 -1.17 0.74
CA LEU A 59 -5.11 -0.79 -0.20
C LEU A 59 -4.34 0.45 0.27
N LEU A 60 -5.07 1.54 0.56
CA LEU A 60 -4.44 2.80 0.96
C LEU A 60 -3.81 2.70 2.36
N GLN A 61 -4.41 1.96 3.29
CA GLN A 61 -3.78 1.66 4.59
C GLN A 61 -2.45 0.94 4.42
N THR A 62 -2.39 -0.04 3.52
CA THR A 62 -1.15 -0.77 3.19
C THR A 62 -0.10 0.17 2.63
N ILE A 63 -0.45 0.99 1.62
CA ILE A 63 0.47 1.97 1.01
C ILE A 63 0.97 2.99 2.05
N ILE A 64 0.10 3.47 2.96
CA ILE A 64 0.50 4.36 4.05
C ILE A 64 1.53 3.67 4.96
N GLY A 65 1.33 2.40 5.31
CA GLY A 65 2.31 1.62 6.07
C GLY A 65 3.68 1.53 5.39
N LEU A 66 3.71 1.30 4.07
CA LEU A 66 4.94 1.26 3.28
C LEU A 66 5.63 2.63 3.22
N LYS A 67 4.87 3.73 3.14
CA LYS A 67 5.40 5.10 3.18
C LYS A 67 5.98 5.46 4.55
N VAL A 68 5.31 5.07 5.62
CA VAL A 68 5.83 5.24 6.99
C VAL A 68 7.15 4.47 7.15
N ARG A 69 7.23 3.24 6.62
CA ARG A 69 8.49 2.49 6.57
C ARG A 69 9.57 3.25 5.82
N GLU A 70 9.30 3.73 4.61
CA GLU A 70 10.28 4.50 3.82
C GLU A 70 10.82 5.72 4.59
N VAL A 71 9.93 6.47 5.25
CA VAL A 71 10.30 7.63 6.07
C VAL A 71 11.13 7.20 7.28
N TYR A 72 10.75 6.12 7.96
CA TYR A 72 11.50 5.57 9.09
C TYR A 72 12.93 5.19 8.66
N GLU A 73 13.07 4.37 7.61
CA GLU A 73 14.37 3.92 7.10
C GLU A 73 15.25 5.11 6.68
N ARG A 74 14.66 6.15 6.09
CA ARG A 74 15.37 7.38 5.72
C ARG A 74 15.88 8.15 6.94
N ILE A 75 15.10 8.22 8.02
CA ILE A 75 15.47 8.96 9.24
C ILE A 75 16.52 8.19 10.04
N THR A 76 16.38 6.87 10.16
CA THR A 76 17.28 6.04 10.99
C THR A 76 18.50 5.53 10.23
N SER A 77 18.48 5.56 8.89
CA SER A 77 19.47 4.89 8.03
C SER A 77 19.55 3.37 8.28
N GLU A 78 18.49 2.77 8.82
CA GLU A 78 18.36 1.34 9.06
C GLU A 78 17.34 0.72 8.10
N SER A 79 17.55 -0.54 7.70
CA SER A 79 16.57 -1.25 6.85
C SER A 79 15.63 -2.12 7.69
N VAL A 80 14.33 -1.97 7.46
CA VAL A 80 13.27 -2.76 8.09
C VAL A 80 12.94 -3.93 7.18
N VAL A 81 13.03 -5.14 7.73
CA VAL A 81 12.68 -6.36 7.00
C VAL A 81 11.17 -6.39 6.75
N PRO A 82 10.70 -6.65 5.51
CA PRO A 82 9.28 -6.80 5.23
C PRO A 82 8.65 -7.87 6.13
N ALA A 83 7.46 -7.59 6.67
CA ALA A 83 6.75 -8.48 7.59
C ALA A 83 6.28 -9.81 6.97
N SER A 84 6.65 -10.08 5.71
CA SER A 84 6.30 -11.27 4.94
C SER A 84 7.51 -12.06 4.42
N ALA A 85 8.73 -11.72 4.86
CA ALA A 85 9.98 -12.36 4.43
C ALA A 85 10.35 -13.63 5.23
N ASN A 86 9.41 -14.26 5.95
CA ASN A 86 9.60 -15.49 6.72
C ASN A 86 8.58 -16.55 6.33
#